data_AF-A0A803PKM8-F1
#
_entry.id   AF-A0A803PKM8-F1
#
_cell.length_a   1.000
_cell.length_b   1.000
_cell.length_c   1.000
_cell.angle_alpha   90.00
_cell.angle_beta   90.00
_cell.angle_gamma   90.00
#
_symmetry.space_group_name_H-M   'P 1'
#
loop_
_entity.id
_entity.type
_entity.pdbx_description
1 polymer ?
#
loop_
_entity_poly.entity_id
_entity_poly.type
_entity_poly.pdbx_seq_one_letter_code
_entity_poly.pdbx_strand_id
1 'polypeptide(L)'
;MFSNPQARKPWSKEVWARLNTPKHSVIFWLTMLNRLKKKDRLMKMGIKVQETCCLCDEYKENIQHLFFECKTTSHWPDEIKSWLGWKAKATNMQQLVRWIEKAKVSKFKKQVFSAAVAAIVYSSWKARNQLIWQQEQINQRQVVCDIKWSLRTRINVVLPKKISNVDREWFFAL
;
A
#
# COMPACT_ATOMS: atom_id res chain seq x y z
N MET A 1 -5.16 20.92 29.78
CA MET A 1 -5.76 19.57 29.62
C MET A 1 -4.91 18.76 28.65
N PHE A 2 -3.97 17.96 29.17
CA PHE A 2 -3.20 17.05 28.33
C PHE A 2 -4.11 15.88 27.94
N SER A 3 -4.40 15.77 26.65
CA SER A 3 -5.23 14.68 26.12
C SER A 3 -4.60 13.35 26.51
N ASN A 4 -5.40 12.45 27.09
CA ASN A 4 -5.02 11.08 27.40
C ASN A 4 -4.32 10.45 26.17
N PRO A 5 -3.21 9.70 26.31
CA PRO A 5 -2.55 9.09 25.15
C PRO A 5 -3.56 8.21 24.43
N GLN A 6 -3.96 8.62 23.22
CA GLN A 6 -4.87 7.80 22.42
C GLN A 6 -4.23 6.43 22.23
N ALA A 7 -4.97 5.37 22.55
CA ALA A 7 -4.50 4.00 22.38
C ALA A 7 -3.90 3.83 20.98
N ARG A 8 -2.66 3.35 20.91
CA ARG A 8 -1.95 3.16 19.64
C ARG A 8 -2.82 2.30 18.73
N LYS A 9 -3.14 2.82 17.55
CA LYS A 9 -3.94 2.09 16.56
C LYS A 9 -3.20 0.79 16.18
N PRO A 10 -3.89 -0.35 16.05
CA PRO A 10 -3.25 -1.65 15.79
C PRO A 10 -2.33 -1.63 14.55
N TRP A 11 -2.72 -0.89 13.51
CA TRP A 11 -1.99 -0.79 12.24
C TRP A 11 -0.78 0.15 12.25
N SER A 12 -0.50 0.83 13.37
CA SER A 12 0.54 1.85 13.44
C SER A 12 1.93 1.31 13.16
N LYS A 13 2.21 0.05 13.53
CA LYS A 13 3.51 -0.59 13.32
C LYS A 13 3.79 -0.85 11.84
N GLU A 14 2.77 -1.22 11.07
CA GLU A 14 2.87 -1.53 9.65
C GLU A 14 2.92 -0.24 8.81
N VAL A 15 2.15 0.78 9.18
CA VAL A 15 2.18 2.08 8.49
C VAL A 15 3.55 2.77 8.63
N TRP A 16 4.17 2.64 9.81
CA TRP A 16 5.45 3.27 10.13
C TRP A 16 6.61 2.27 10.22
N ALA A 17 6.50 1.14 9.51
CA ALA A 17 7.58 0.17 9.49
C ALA A 17 8.86 0.78 8.90
N ARG A 18 10.01 0.44 9.49
CA ARG A 18 11.33 1.03 9.16
C ARG A 18 11.67 0.97 7.66
N LEU A 19 11.29 -0.11 6.99
CA LEU A 19 11.59 -0.34 5.58
C LEU A 19 10.66 0.42 4.63
N ASN A 20 9.60 1.05 5.14
CA ASN A 20 8.72 1.85 4.31
C ASN A 20 9.47 3.07 3.76
N THR A 21 9.16 3.43 2.53
CA THR A 21 9.55 4.73 1.99
C THR A 21 8.67 5.81 2.65
N PRO A 22 9.24 6.91 3.18
CA PRO A 22 8.48 7.90 3.95
C PRO A 22 7.22 8.43 3.23
N LYS A 23 7.34 8.77 1.94
CA LYS A 23 6.18 9.21 1.13
C LYS A 23 5.10 8.12 1.00
N HIS A 24 5.48 6.84 0.96
CA HIS A 24 4.52 5.72 0.92
C HIS A 24 3.80 5.59 2.26
N SER A 25 4.52 5.73 3.38
CA SER A 25 3.93 5.71 4.73
C SER A 25 2.87 6.78 4.94
N VAL A 26 3.09 8.00 4.44
CA VAL A 26 2.12 9.09 4.57
C VAL A 26 0.81 8.76 3.84
N ILE A 27 0.89 8.27 2.60
CA ILE A 27 -0.30 7.87 1.84
C ILE A 27 -0.97 6.67 2.50
N PHE A 28 -0.19 5.69 2.96
CA PHE A 28 -0.73 4.51 3.65
C PHE A 28 -1.45 4.88 4.96
N TRP A 29 -0.89 5.81 5.73
CA TRP A 29 -1.55 6.36 6.92
C TRP A 29 -2.89 7.02 6.59
N LEU A 30 -2.94 7.86 5.55
CA LEU A 30 -4.18 8.49 5.09
C LEU A 30 -5.21 7.45 4.61
N THR A 31 -4.77 6.37 3.96
CA THR A 31 -5.62 5.23 3.59
C THR A 31 -6.23 4.58 4.82
N MET A 32 -5.43 4.28 5.85
CA MET A 32 -5.92 3.66 7.09
C MET A 32 -6.89 4.55 7.87
N LEU A 33 -6.79 5.88 7.71
CA LEU A 33 -7.74 6.84 8.28
C LEU A 33 -8.98 7.09 7.40
N ASN A 34 -9.08 6.47 6.22
CA ASN A 34 -10.10 6.77 5.21
C ASN A 34 -10.11 8.26 4.79
N ARG A 35 -8.94 8.91 4.81
CA ARG A 35 -8.72 10.35 4.57
C ARG A 35 -7.95 10.66 3.28
N LEU A 36 -7.66 9.65 2.46
CA LEU A 36 -7.26 9.87 1.07
C LEU A 36 -8.27 10.82 0.42
N LYS A 37 -7.83 11.98 -0.10
CA LYS A 37 -8.75 12.97 -0.71
C LYS A 37 -9.57 12.26 -1.78
N LYS A 38 -10.88 12.20 -1.53
CA LYS A 38 -11.89 11.57 -2.37
C LYS A 38 -12.61 12.64 -3.17
N LYS A 39 -13.14 12.23 -4.32
CA LYS A 39 -14.26 12.91 -4.96
C LYS A 39 -15.44 13.12 -3.97
N ASP A 40 -15.68 12.19 -3.04
CA ASP A 40 -16.70 12.35 -1.97
C ASP A 40 -16.58 13.64 -1.15
N ARG A 41 -15.35 14.10 -0.85
CA ARG A 41 -15.17 15.34 -0.07
C ARG A 41 -15.45 16.58 -0.91
N LEU A 42 -15.14 16.53 -2.21
CA LEU A 42 -15.52 17.56 -3.18
C LEU A 42 -17.05 17.59 -3.34
N MET A 43 -17.71 16.44 -3.41
CA MET A 43 -19.18 16.35 -3.46
C MET A 43 -19.85 16.90 -2.20
N LYS A 44 -19.31 16.61 -1.00
CA LYS A 44 -19.77 17.22 0.26
C LYS A 44 -19.56 18.75 0.30
N MET A 45 -18.68 19.28 -0.55
CA MET A 45 -18.47 20.72 -0.74
C MET A 45 -19.27 21.29 -1.91
N GLY A 46 -20.23 20.54 -2.47
CA GLY A 46 -21.11 20.98 -3.56
C GLY A 46 -20.49 20.91 -4.96
N ILE A 47 -19.27 20.38 -5.10
CA ILE A 47 -18.60 20.23 -6.40
C ILE A 47 -19.06 18.89 -7.00
N LYS A 48 -19.79 18.94 -8.13
CA LYS A 48 -20.18 17.74 -8.88
C LYS A 48 -18.93 17.07 -9.45
N VAL A 49 -18.62 15.86 -8.98
CA VAL A 49 -17.55 15.02 -9.55
C VAL A 49 -18.13 13.64 -9.83
N GLN A 50 -17.73 13.00 -10.94
CA GLN A 50 -18.16 11.63 -11.27
C GLN A 50 -17.89 10.67 -10.11
N GLU A 51 -18.91 9.97 -9.61
CA GLU A 51 -18.75 9.01 -8.51
C GLU A 51 -17.96 7.75 -8.89
N THR A 52 -17.84 7.49 -10.20
CA THR A 52 -17.11 6.35 -10.74
C THR A 52 -15.60 6.47 -10.50
N CYS A 53 -14.98 5.32 -10.26
CA CYS A 53 -13.54 5.15 -10.17
C CYS A 53 -12.91 5.56 -11.49
N CYS A 54 -12.04 6.57 -11.45
CA CYS A 54 -11.42 7.08 -12.66
C CYS A 54 -10.54 6.03 -13.37
N LEU A 55 -10.10 4.99 -12.67
CA LEU A 55 -9.24 3.95 -13.23
C LEU A 55 -9.98 2.89 -14.05
N CYS A 56 -11.24 2.60 -13.74
CA CYS A 56 -12.01 1.55 -14.41
C CYS A 56 -13.33 2.03 -15.03
N ASP A 57 -13.81 3.20 -14.60
CA ASP A 57 -15.07 3.86 -14.96
C ASP A 57 -16.35 3.03 -14.74
N GLU A 58 -16.29 1.97 -13.93
CA GLU A 58 -17.41 1.02 -13.77
C GLU A 58 -18.10 1.12 -12.40
N TYR A 59 -17.33 1.30 -11.32
CA TYR A 59 -17.85 1.21 -9.95
C TYR A 59 -17.53 2.47 -9.14
N LYS A 60 -18.27 2.70 -8.06
CA LYS A 60 -18.05 3.82 -7.15
C LYS A 60 -16.65 3.76 -6.55
N GLU A 61 -15.92 4.88 -6.64
CA GLU A 61 -14.56 4.97 -6.10
C GLU A 61 -14.57 4.91 -4.56
N ASN A 62 -13.95 3.89 -4.00
CA ASN A 62 -13.65 3.83 -2.57
C ASN A 62 -12.33 3.07 -2.35
N ILE A 63 -11.80 3.06 -1.12
CA ILE A 63 -10.51 2.40 -0.80
C ILE A 63 -10.58 0.90 -1.12
N GLN A 64 -11.68 0.26 -0.72
CA GLN A 64 -11.87 -1.16 -0.95
C GLN A 64 -11.83 -1.48 -2.46
N HIS A 65 -12.60 -0.74 -3.25
CA HIS A 65 -12.58 -0.86 -4.70
C HIS A 65 -11.20 -0.57 -5.29
N LEU A 66 -10.61 0.59 -4.96
CA LEU A 66 -9.34 1.06 -5.52
C LEU A 66 -8.16 0.10 -5.30
N PHE A 67 -8.17 -0.70 -4.23
CA PHE A 67 -7.06 -1.59 -3.90
C PHE A 67 -7.35 -3.08 -4.10
N PHE A 68 -8.62 -3.52 -4.03
CA PHE A 68 -8.96 -4.94 -4.00
C PHE A 68 -9.92 -5.38 -5.12
N GLU A 69 -10.67 -4.47 -5.75
CA GLU A 69 -11.75 -4.86 -6.68
C GLU A 69 -11.62 -4.19 -8.06
N CYS A 70 -10.90 -3.08 -8.15
CA CYS A 70 -10.72 -2.36 -9.41
C CYS A 70 -9.90 -3.19 -10.38
N LYS A 71 -10.47 -3.48 -11.56
CA LYS A 71 -9.82 -4.26 -12.64
C LYS A 71 -8.39 -3.78 -12.98
N THR A 72 -8.13 -2.49 -12.81
CA THR A 72 -6.84 -1.85 -13.13
C THR A 72 -5.77 -2.09 -12.06
N THR A 73 -6.14 -2.26 -10.79
CA THR A 73 -5.19 -2.27 -9.67
C THR A 73 -5.23 -3.54 -8.82
N SER A 74 -6.30 -4.33 -8.88
CA SER A 74 -6.55 -5.49 -8.03
C SER A 74 -5.51 -6.61 -8.22
N HIS A 75 -4.88 -6.68 -9.39
CA HIS A 75 -3.84 -7.68 -9.68
C HIS A 75 -2.46 -7.32 -9.09
N TRP A 76 -2.16 -6.03 -8.81
CA TRP A 76 -0.84 -5.65 -8.28
C TRP A 76 -0.55 -6.28 -6.91
N PRO A 77 -1.47 -6.26 -5.92
CA PRO A 77 -1.27 -6.97 -4.67
C PRO A 77 -0.92 -8.44 -4.87
N ASP A 78 -1.57 -9.13 -5.82
CA ASP A 78 -1.40 -10.57 -6.00
C ASP A 78 -0.07 -10.90 -6.69
N GLU A 79 0.36 -10.11 -7.66
CA GLU A 79 1.71 -10.23 -8.25
C GLU A 79 2.82 -9.98 -7.22
N ILE A 80 2.67 -8.95 -6.39
CA ILE A 80 3.67 -8.62 -5.36
C ILE A 80 3.67 -9.67 -4.25
N LYS A 81 2.51 -10.19 -3.85
CA LYS A 81 2.41 -11.31 -2.91
C LYS A 81 3.11 -12.56 -3.45
N SER A 82 2.85 -12.90 -4.71
CA SER A 82 3.47 -14.04 -5.39
C SER A 82 4.99 -13.91 -5.39
N TRP A 83 5.50 -12.74 -5.83
CA TRP A 83 6.93 -12.43 -5.82
C TRP A 83 7.57 -12.57 -4.43
N LEU A 84 6.91 -12.10 -3.38
CA LEU A 84 7.42 -12.18 -2.00
C LEU A 84 7.23 -13.55 -1.32
N GLY A 85 6.57 -14.52 -1.98
CA GLY A 85 6.13 -15.76 -1.35
C GLY A 85 5.11 -15.54 -0.22
N TRP A 86 4.38 -14.41 -0.27
CA TRP A 86 3.48 -13.95 0.77
C TRP A 86 2.05 -14.51 0.57
N LYS A 87 1.69 -15.54 1.35
CA LYS A 87 0.43 -16.28 1.20
C LYS A 87 -0.80 -15.63 1.88
N ALA A 88 -0.83 -14.31 2.02
CA ALA A 88 -1.97 -13.64 2.65
C ALA A 88 -3.21 -13.65 1.76
N LYS A 89 -4.30 -14.21 2.28
CA LYS A 89 -5.67 -14.01 1.78
C LYS A 89 -6.30 -12.89 2.58
N ALA A 90 -6.38 -11.70 2.00
CA ALA A 90 -7.05 -10.56 2.62
C ALA A 90 -7.91 -9.87 1.57
N THR A 91 -9.16 -9.58 1.94
CA THR A 91 -10.11 -8.91 1.06
C THR A 91 -10.16 -7.42 1.30
N ASN A 92 -9.54 -6.91 2.39
CA ASN A 92 -9.44 -5.48 2.67
C ASN A 92 -8.15 -5.12 3.39
N MET A 93 -7.88 -3.81 3.49
CA MET A 93 -6.64 -3.29 4.05
C MET A 93 -6.45 -3.63 5.54
N GLN A 94 -7.54 -3.61 6.32
CA GLN A 94 -7.48 -3.92 7.76
C GLN A 94 -7.13 -5.39 7.98
N GLN A 95 -7.70 -6.30 7.19
CA GLN A 95 -7.34 -7.72 7.23
C GLN A 95 -5.90 -7.95 6.82
N LEU A 96 -5.42 -7.25 5.78
CA LEU A 96 -4.05 -7.39 5.30
C LEU A 96 -3.03 -6.97 6.36
N VAL A 97 -3.26 -5.84 7.03
CA VAL A 97 -2.41 -5.37 8.14
C VAL A 97 -2.46 -6.32 9.33
N ARG A 98 -3.65 -6.76 9.74
CA ARG A 98 -3.81 -7.77 10.82
C ARG A 98 -3.12 -9.09 10.49
N TRP A 99 -3.09 -9.48 9.22
CA TRP A 99 -2.38 -10.67 8.78
C TRP A 99 -0.88 -10.50 8.99
N ILE A 100 -0.30 -9.37 8.58
CA ILE A 100 1.14 -9.08 8.78
C ILE A 100 1.47 -9.11 10.27
N GLU A 101 0.63 -8.48 11.10
CA GLU A 101 0.79 -8.47 12.55
C GLU A 101 0.87 -9.90 13.12
N LYS A 102 -0.07 -10.77 12.72
CA LYS A 102 -0.19 -12.15 13.23
C LYS A 102 0.70 -13.17 12.52
N ALA A 103 1.37 -12.80 11.43
CA ALA A 103 2.18 -13.72 10.64
C ALA A 103 3.30 -14.35 11.48
N LYS A 104 3.46 -15.68 11.38
CA LYS A 104 4.55 -16.43 12.01
C LYS A 104 5.80 -16.39 11.13
N VAL A 105 6.30 -15.17 10.86
CA VAL A 105 7.51 -14.91 10.07
C VAL A 105 8.45 -13.98 10.85
N SER A 106 9.70 -13.87 10.38
CA SER A 106 10.69 -12.98 10.97
C SER A 106 10.21 -11.52 11.01
N LYS A 107 10.72 -10.75 11.97
CA LYS A 107 10.45 -9.30 12.06
C LYS A 107 10.84 -8.59 10.77
N PHE A 108 11.92 -9.02 10.12
CA PHE A 108 12.37 -8.47 8.85
C PHE A 108 11.33 -8.70 7.75
N LYS A 109 10.83 -9.95 7.58
CA LYS A 109 9.77 -10.24 6.61
C LYS A 109 8.49 -9.43 6.86
N LYS A 110 8.08 -9.24 8.12
CA LYS A 110 6.95 -8.35 8.44
C LYS A 110 7.18 -6.93 7.94
N GLN A 111 8.39 -6.37 8.14
CA GLN A 111 8.74 -5.05 7.65
C GLN A 111 8.75 -4.97 6.11
N VAL A 112 9.22 -6.02 5.42
CA VAL A 112 9.17 -6.09 3.96
C VAL A 112 7.72 -6.14 3.47
N PHE A 113 6.85 -6.94 4.09
CA PHE A 113 5.43 -6.98 3.75
C PHE A 113 4.74 -5.64 4.01
N SER A 114 5.03 -4.97 5.13
CA SER A 114 4.54 -3.61 5.39
C SER A 114 4.99 -2.60 4.32
N ALA A 115 6.26 -2.68 3.90
CA ALA A 115 6.78 -1.82 2.84
C ALA A 115 6.10 -2.09 1.50
N ALA A 116 5.84 -3.36 1.18
CA ALA A 116 5.13 -3.76 -0.02
C ALA A 116 3.70 -3.22 -0.05
N VAL A 117 2.95 -3.34 1.06
CA VAL A 117 1.61 -2.73 1.18
C VAL A 117 1.68 -1.22 0.98
N ALA A 118 2.62 -0.54 1.64
CA ALA A 118 2.76 0.90 1.50
C ALA A 118 3.07 1.31 0.05
N ALA A 119 3.93 0.55 -0.66
CA ALA A 119 4.29 0.79 -2.05
C ALA A 119 3.12 0.57 -3.02
N ILE A 120 2.35 -0.51 -2.83
CA ILE A 120 1.11 -0.74 -3.59
C ILE A 120 0.14 0.42 -3.36
N VAL A 121 -0.08 0.80 -2.10
CA VAL A 121 -1.00 1.86 -1.73
C VAL A 121 -0.62 3.19 -2.37
N TYR A 122 0.66 3.54 -2.31
CA TYR A 122 1.19 4.71 -2.97
C TYR A 122 1.04 4.66 -4.49
N SER A 123 1.30 3.50 -5.10
CA SER A 123 1.24 3.34 -6.55
C SER A 123 -0.18 3.47 -7.08
N SER A 124 -1.20 2.94 -6.39
CA SER A 124 -2.59 3.15 -6.83
C SER A 124 -3.02 4.60 -6.64
N TRP A 125 -2.58 5.26 -5.57
CA TRP A 125 -2.78 6.70 -5.40
C TRP A 125 -2.10 7.51 -6.51
N LYS A 126 -0.85 7.17 -6.86
CA LYS A 126 -0.08 7.84 -7.91
C LYS A 126 -0.77 7.66 -9.26
N ALA A 127 -1.09 6.43 -9.66
CA ALA A 127 -1.76 6.10 -10.91
C ALA A 127 -3.09 6.86 -11.06
N ARG A 128 -3.89 6.87 -9.98
CA ARG A 128 -5.15 7.62 -9.93
C ARG A 128 -4.93 9.12 -10.16
N ASN A 129 -3.93 9.72 -9.50
CA ASN A 129 -3.66 11.14 -9.65
C ASN A 129 -3.05 11.50 -11.00
N GLN A 130 -2.19 10.66 -11.58
CA GLN A 130 -1.65 10.88 -12.92
C GLN A 130 -2.78 10.89 -13.95
N LEU A 131 -3.74 9.97 -13.83
CA LEU A 131 -4.89 9.96 -14.73
C LEU A 131 -5.78 11.21 -14.56
N ILE A 132 -6.07 11.62 -13.33
CA ILE A 132 -6.92 12.79 -13.06
C ILE A 132 -6.26 14.11 -13.51
N TRP A 133 -4.97 14.30 -13.23
CA TRP A 133 -4.31 15.60 -13.38
C TRP A 133 -3.43 15.72 -14.62
N GLN A 134 -2.94 14.60 -15.15
CA GLN A 134 -2.00 14.56 -16.29
C GLN A 134 -2.58 13.83 -17.50
N GLN A 135 -3.77 13.20 -17.36
CA GLN A 135 -4.41 12.40 -18.42
C GLN A 135 -3.50 11.28 -18.98
N GLU A 136 -2.52 10.84 -18.18
CA GLU A 136 -1.58 9.80 -18.56
C GLU A 136 -2.23 8.41 -18.49
N GLN A 137 -1.98 7.60 -19.52
CA GLN A 137 -2.38 6.20 -19.54
C GLN A 137 -1.53 5.37 -18.57
N ILE A 138 -2.16 4.44 -17.86
CA ILE A 138 -1.49 3.61 -16.86
C ILE A 138 -0.94 2.35 -17.53
N ASN A 139 0.39 2.25 -17.57
CA ASN A 139 1.05 0.99 -17.92
C ASN A 139 1.10 0.07 -16.69
N GLN A 140 0.15 -0.85 -16.59
CA GLN A 140 -0.01 -1.75 -15.45
C GLN A 140 1.25 -2.60 -15.18
N ARG A 141 1.90 -3.10 -16.23
CA ARG A 141 3.14 -3.89 -16.10
C ARG A 141 4.27 -3.05 -15.52
N GLN A 142 4.41 -1.81 -16.00
CA GLN A 142 5.43 -0.89 -15.49
C GLN A 142 5.21 -0.58 -14.01
N VAL A 143 3.96 -0.42 -13.56
CA VAL A 143 3.66 -0.16 -12.14
C VAL A 143 4.17 -1.29 -11.25
N VAL A 144 3.96 -2.56 -11.64
CA VAL A 144 4.47 -3.70 -10.85
C VAL A 144 6.01 -3.71 -10.83
N CYS A 145 6.66 -3.45 -11.96
CA CYS A 145 8.12 -3.33 -12.03
C CYS A 145 8.64 -2.20 -11.11
N ASP A 146 7.99 -1.04 -11.13
CA ASP A 146 8.33 0.11 -10.29
C ASP A 146 8.16 -0.20 -8.80
N ILE A 147 7.10 -0.92 -8.42
CA ILE A 147 6.89 -1.37 -7.05
C ILE A 147 8.05 -2.29 -6.61
N LYS A 148 8.36 -3.33 -7.40
CA LYS A 148 9.46 -4.27 -7.09
C LYS A 148 10.80 -3.55 -6.97
N TRP A 149 11.10 -2.67 -7.93
CA TRP A 149 12.33 -1.87 -7.93
C TRP A 149 12.41 -0.94 -6.72
N SER A 150 11.32 -0.21 -6.42
CA SER A 150 11.29 0.70 -5.28
C SER A 150 11.50 -0.02 -3.94
N LEU A 151 10.95 -1.23 -3.80
CA LEU A 151 11.14 -2.08 -2.62
C LEU A 151 12.59 -2.55 -2.49
N ARG A 152 13.15 -3.15 -3.55
CA ARG A 152 14.54 -3.62 -3.55
C ARG A 152 15.50 -2.49 -3.20
N THR A 153 15.39 -1.35 -3.89
CA THR A 153 16.26 -0.19 -3.67
C THR A 153 16.14 0.34 -2.23
N ARG A 154 14.91 0.53 -1.73
CA ARG A 154 14.69 1.03 -0.37
C ARG A 154 15.25 0.09 0.69
N ILE A 155 15.00 -1.21 0.55
CA ILE A 155 15.43 -2.21 1.55
C ILE A 155 16.95 -2.36 1.52
N ASN A 156 17.60 -2.34 0.35
CA ASN A 156 19.06 -2.36 0.24
C ASN A 156 19.70 -1.16 0.96
N VAL A 157 19.17 0.05 0.77
CA VAL A 157 19.69 1.26 1.40
C VAL A 157 19.49 1.26 2.92
N VAL A 158 18.38 0.69 3.41
CA VAL A 158 18.00 0.72 4.84
C VAL A 158 18.14 -0.66 5.50
N LEU A 159 18.97 -1.52 4.93
CA LEU A 159 19.11 -2.92 5.36
C LEU A 159 19.53 -2.96 6.84
N PRO A 160 18.79 -3.66 7.72
CA PRO A 160 19.15 -3.69 9.13
C PRO A 160 20.50 -4.40 9.34
N LYS A 161 21.35 -3.84 10.23
CA LYS A 161 22.66 -4.44 10.56
C LYS A 161 22.53 -5.85 11.14
N LYS A 162 21.46 -6.11 11.90
CA LYS A 162 21.16 -7.39 12.53
C LYS A 162 19.99 -8.05 11.78
N ILE A 163 20.31 -8.85 10.76
CA ILE A 163 19.36 -9.74 10.06
C ILE A 163 19.93 -11.16 10.06
N SER A 164 19.07 -12.17 10.09
CA SER A 164 19.51 -13.57 9.97
C SER A 164 20.05 -13.85 8.56
N ASN A 165 20.96 -14.81 8.42
CA ASN A 165 21.45 -15.22 7.09
C ASN A 165 20.31 -15.72 6.21
N VAL A 166 19.38 -16.48 6.77
CA VAL A 166 18.17 -16.97 6.07
C VAL A 166 17.32 -15.82 5.52
N ASP A 167 17.11 -14.75 6.31
CA ASP A 167 16.36 -13.57 5.85
C ASP A 167 17.13 -12.78 4.78
N ARG A 168 18.45 -12.73 4.90
CA ARG A 168 19.33 -12.05 3.94
C ARG A 168 19.31 -12.77 2.59
N GLU A 169 19.55 -14.07 2.59
CA GLU A 169 19.50 -14.93 1.40
C GLU A 169 18.12 -14.89 0.75
N TRP A 170 17.06 -15.02 1.55
CA TRP A 170 15.69 -14.90 1.04
C TRP A 170 15.47 -13.59 0.29
N PHE A 171 15.92 -12.45 0.85
CA PHE A 171 15.71 -11.15 0.21
C PHE A 171 16.56 -10.96 -1.05
N PHE A 172 17.80 -11.43 -1.07
CA PHE A 172 18.65 -11.34 -2.27
C PHE A 172 18.26 -12.32 -3.38
N ALA A 173 17.49 -13.36 -3.05
CA ALA A 173 16.91 -14.28 -4.03
C ALA A 173 15.61 -13.77 -4.69
N LEU A 174 14.97 -12.71 -4.14
CA LEU A 174 13.80 -12.05 -4.72
C LEU A 174 14.18 -11.26 -5.96
#